data_AF-A0A6J5AEN0-F1
#
_entry.id   AF-A0A6J5AEN0-F1
#
_cell.length_a   1.000
_cell.length_b   1.000
_cell.length_c   1.000
_cell.angle_alpha   90.00
_cell.angle_beta   90.00
_cell.angle_gamma   90.00
#
_symmetry.space_group_name_H-M   'P 1'
#
loop_
_entity.id
_entity.type
_entity.pdbx_description
1 polymer ?
#
loop_
_entity_poly.entity_id
_entity_poly.type
_entity_poly.pdbx_seq_one_letter_code
_entity_poly.pdbx_strand_id
1 'polypeptide(L)'
;MKAQPTTAIDEQKIGDLQNSIISAFSYAGFAVTTATGESATLAVIDKDGNVLDSGAGVAIAAWNVALNSYRNFLRGAGHLRVLSKPPERT
;
A
#
# COMPACT_ATOMS: atom_id res chain seq x y z
N MET A 1 -4.97 -24.92 6.10
CA MET A 1 -4.05 -24.69 4.97
C MET A 1 -2.98 -23.73 5.43
N LYS A 2 -1.70 -24.14 5.45
CA LYS A 2 -0.60 -23.19 5.57
C LYS A 2 -0.31 -22.67 4.16
N ALA A 3 -0.40 -21.36 3.95
CA ALA A 3 -0.03 -20.75 2.68
C ALA A 3 1.49 -20.93 2.49
N GLN A 4 1.87 -21.61 1.41
CA GLN A 4 3.27 -21.75 1.01
C GLN A 4 3.71 -20.43 0.34
N PRO A 5 4.88 -19.85 0.68
CA PRO A 5 5.39 -18.71 -0.05
C PRO A 5 5.70 -19.17 -1.48
N THR A 6 5.06 -18.54 -2.46
CA THR A 6 5.36 -18.77 -3.87
C THR A 6 6.68 -18.06 -4.16
N THR A 7 7.76 -18.81 -4.37
CA THR A 7 9.05 -18.27 -4.77
C THR A 7 8.95 -17.82 -6.23
N ALA A 8 8.55 -16.57 -6.45
CA ALA A 8 8.52 -15.97 -7.77
C ALA A 8 9.90 -15.37 -8.07
N ILE A 9 10.53 -15.90 -9.11
CA ILE A 9 11.66 -15.32 -9.82
C ILE A 9 11.40 -13.82 -10.06
N ASP A 10 12.33 -12.96 -9.62
CA ASP A 10 12.26 -11.48 -9.64
C ASP A 10 11.55 -10.81 -8.43
N GLU A 11 11.89 -11.23 -7.20
CA GLU A 11 11.50 -10.51 -5.97
C GLU A 11 12.17 -9.13 -5.94
N GLN A 12 11.48 -8.10 -6.42
CA GLN A 12 11.72 -6.76 -5.90
C GLN A 12 11.61 -6.84 -4.38
N LYS A 13 12.67 -6.45 -3.65
CA LYS A 13 12.62 -6.39 -2.18
C LYS A 13 11.36 -5.63 -1.78
N ILE A 14 10.46 -6.30 -1.07
CA ILE A 14 9.11 -5.83 -0.68
C ILE A 14 9.18 -4.63 0.30
N GLY A 15 10.38 -4.15 0.62
CA GLY A 15 10.69 -3.12 1.60
C GLY A 15 11.49 -3.72 2.75
N ASP A 16 12.12 -2.86 3.54
CA ASP A 16 12.92 -3.25 4.73
C ASP A 16 12.16 -2.89 6.02
N LEU A 17 11.00 -3.52 6.22
CA LEU A 17 10.18 -3.31 7.41
C LEU A 17 10.72 -4.15 8.57
N GLN A 18 11.15 -3.49 9.65
CA GLN A 18 11.75 -4.16 10.81
C GLN A 18 10.71 -4.60 11.86
N ASN A 19 9.61 -3.83 12.01
CA ASN A 19 8.66 -3.98 13.12
C ASN A 19 7.20 -4.19 12.66
N SER A 20 6.98 -4.27 11.36
CA SER A 20 5.64 -4.38 10.77
C SER A 20 5.63 -5.31 9.57
N ILE A 21 4.45 -5.83 9.27
CA ILE A 21 4.18 -6.69 8.13
C ILE A 21 3.07 -6.01 7.33
N ILE A 22 3.30 -5.83 6.03
CA ILE A 22 2.28 -5.38 5.09
C ILE A 22 1.94 -6.54 4.18
N SER A 23 0.67 -6.85 4.07
CA SER A 23 0.12 -7.84 3.15
C SER A 23 -1.07 -7.26 2.41
N ALA A 24 -1.55 -7.95 1.38
CA ALA A 24 -2.77 -7.55 0.69
C ALA A 24 -3.58 -8.77 0.25
N PHE A 25 -4.90 -8.64 0.29
CA PHE A 25 -5.81 -9.54 -0.40
C PHE A 25 -6.44 -8.79 -1.58
N SER A 26 -6.49 -9.44 -2.75
CA SER A 26 -7.01 -8.80 -3.96
C SER A 26 -8.43 -8.22 -3.82
N TYR A 27 -9.24 -8.78 -2.91
CA TYR A 27 -10.60 -8.33 -2.62
C TYR A 27 -10.74 -7.44 -1.38
N ALA A 28 -9.73 -7.36 -0.50
CA ALA A 28 -9.81 -6.60 0.76
C ALA A 28 -8.79 -5.45 0.88
N GLY A 29 -7.83 -5.35 -0.06
CA GLY A 29 -6.80 -4.32 -0.02
C GLY A 29 -5.67 -4.66 0.95
N PHE A 30 -4.95 -3.61 1.40
CA PHE A 30 -3.84 -3.75 2.34
C PHE A 30 -4.33 -4.13 3.74
N ALA A 31 -3.58 -5.03 4.37
CA ALA A 31 -3.65 -5.32 5.80
C ALA A 31 -2.26 -5.13 6.41
N VAL A 32 -2.21 -4.46 7.55
CA VAL A 32 -0.95 -4.14 8.24
C VAL A 32 -1.03 -4.67 9.65
N THR A 33 0.03 -5.36 10.08
CA THR A 33 0.19 -5.83 11.45
C THR A 33 1.56 -5.43 11.99
N THR A 34 1.68 -5.39 13.31
CA THR A 34 2.99 -5.41 13.96
C THR A 34 3.70 -6.75 13.70
N ALA A 35 5.00 -6.82 13.97
CA ALA A 35 5.75 -8.08 13.93
C ALA A 35 5.18 -9.14 14.91
N THR A 36 4.46 -8.72 15.94
CA THR A 36 3.78 -9.59 16.91
C THR A 36 2.37 -10.00 16.49
N GLY A 37 1.87 -9.49 15.36
CA GLY A 37 0.58 -9.87 14.78
C GLY A 37 -0.60 -8.99 15.21
N GLU A 38 -0.36 -7.92 15.97
CA GLU A 38 -1.40 -6.97 16.36
C GLU A 38 -1.76 -6.08 15.17
N SER A 39 -3.03 -5.63 15.11
CA SER A 39 -3.48 -4.73 14.04
C SER A 39 -2.71 -3.41 14.08
N ALA A 40 -2.21 -2.99 12.93
CA ALA A 40 -1.51 -1.73 12.75
C ALA A 40 -2.12 -0.95 11.57
N THR A 41 -1.72 0.31 11.41
CA THR A 41 -2.24 1.16 10.35
C THR A 41 -1.14 1.95 9.66
N LEU A 42 -1.42 2.40 8.43
CA LEU A 42 -0.49 3.24 7.67
C LEU A 42 -0.66 4.70 8.07
N ALA A 43 0.43 5.45 7.91
CA ALA A 43 0.45 6.90 8.07
C ALA A 43 1.26 7.54 6.92
N VAL A 44 0.81 8.71 6.47
CA VAL A 44 1.60 9.59 5.61
C VAL A 44 2.29 10.60 6.52
N ILE A 45 3.61 10.65 6.45
CA ILE A 45 4.43 11.51 7.29
C ILE A 45 5.12 12.52 6.36
N ASP A 46 5.05 13.80 6.71
CA ASP A 46 5.78 14.84 5.98
C ASP A 46 7.29 14.79 6.29
N LYS A 47 8.05 15.64 5.61
CA LYS A 47 9.52 15.72 5.79
C LYS A 47 9.96 16.14 7.19
N ASP A 48 9.07 16.76 7.97
CA ASP A 48 9.35 17.28 9.32
C ASP A 48 8.93 16.28 10.41
N GLY A 49 8.38 15.12 10.00
CA GLY A 49 7.94 14.07 10.92
C GLY A 49 6.48 14.20 11.37
N ASN A 50 5.72 15.16 10.82
CA ASN A 50 4.30 15.31 11.18
C ASN A 50 3.47 14.27 10.43
N VAL A 51 2.55 13.63 11.15
CA VAL A 51 1.55 12.73 10.55
C VAL A 51 0.49 13.58 9.86
N LEU A 52 0.44 13.53 8.53
CA LEU A 52 -0.56 14.23 7.72
C LEU A 52 -1.89 13.46 7.71
N ASP A 53 -1.82 12.15 7.51
CA ASP A 53 -2.96 11.24 7.49
C ASP A 53 -2.58 9.91 8.13
N SER A 54 -3.52 9.24 8.79
CA SER A 54 -3.32 7.88 9.30
C SER A 54 -4.63 7.10 9.32
N GLY A 55 -4.56 5.78 9.40
CA GLY A 55 -5.73 4.92 9.49
C GLY A 55 -6.06 4.16 8.21
N ALA A 56 -7.22 3.50 8.21
CA ALA A 56 -7.68 2.66 7.10
C ALA A 56 -7.80 3.43 5.77
N GLY A 57 -8.13 4.74 5.83
CA GLY A 57 -8.20 5.57 4.63
C GLY A 57 -6.89 5.64 3.85
N VAL A 58 -5.75 5.69 4.54
CA VAL A 58 -4.42 5.69 3.92
C VAL A 58 -4.16 4.36 3.21
N ALA A 59 -4.49 3.23 3.85
CA ALA A 59 -4.36 1.90 3.26
C ALA A 59 -5.22 1.74 2.00
N ILE A 60 -6.47 2.20 2.05
CA ILE A 60 -7.38 2.16 0.90
C ILE A 60 -6.86 3.04 -0.25
N ALA A 61 -6.43 4.25 0.05
CA ALA A 61 -5.90 5.18 -0.96
C ALA A 61 -4.64 4.62 -1.64
N ALA A 62 -3.67 4.13 -0.85
CA ALA A 62 -2.45 3.54 -1.38
C ALA A 62 -2.72 2.31 -2.26
N TRP A 63 -3.61 1.42 -1.82
CA TRP A 63 -4.02 0.24 -2.59
C TRP A 63 -4.66 0.61 -3.93
N ASN A 64 -5.60 1.56 -3.92
CA ASN A 64 -6.29 1.99 -5.13
C ASN A 64 -5.36 2.69 -6.13
N VAL A 65 -4.42 3.51 -5.65
CA VAL A 65 -3.39 4.13 -6.49
C VAL A 65 -2.50 3.07 -7.13
N ALA A 66 -2.03 2.09 -6.36
CA ALA A 66 -1.20 1.00 -6.86
C ALA A 66 -1.95 0.19 -7.95
N LEU A 67 -3.20 -0.22 -7.69
CA LEU A 67 -4.02 -0.94 -8.66
C LEU A 67 -4.27 -0.13 -9.94
N ASN A 68 -4.57 1.16 -9.81
CA ASN A 68 -4.81 2.02 -10.97
C ASN A 68 -3.53 2.22 -11.79
N SER A 69 -2.38 2.38 -11.13
CA SER A 69 -1.07 2.44 -11.80
C SER A 69 -0.82 1.16 -12.61
N TYR A 70 -1.04 -0.01 -12.00
CA TYR A 70 -0.90 -1.30 -12.67
C TYR A 70 -1.84 -1.46 -13.86
N ARG A 71 -3.13 -1.11 -13.71
CA ARG A 71 -4.10 -1.15 -14.83
C ARG A 71 -3.70 -0.21 -15.97
N ASN A 72 -3.22 0.99 -15.64
CA ASN A 72 -2.78 1.96 -16.63
C ASN A 72 -1.53 1.49 -17.39
N PHE A 73 -0.60 0.85 -16.70
CA PHE A 73 0.54 0.18 -17.31
C PHE A 73 0.07 -0.89 -18.31
N LEU A 74 -0.84 -1.77 -17.90
CA LEU A 74 -1.38 -2.83 -18.77
C LEU A 74 -2.14 -2.30 -19.99
N ARG A 75 -2.81 -1.15 -19.87
CA ARG A 75 -3.51 -0.50 -20.99
C ARG A 75 -2.57 0.14 -22.01
N GLY A 76 -1.26 0.13 -21.78
CA GLY A 76 -0.28 0.74 -22.69
C GLY A 76 -0.38 2.28 -22.75
N ALA A 77 -0.99 2.91 -21.75
CA ALA A 77 -1.23 4.36 -21.75
C ALA A 77 0.04 5.21 -21.54
N GLY A 78 1.22 4.59 -21.37
CA GLY A 78 2.57 5.16 -21.56
C GLY A 78 3.02 6.37 -20.73
N HIS A 79 2.12 7.03 -19.99
CA HIS A 79 2.36 8.41 -19.50
C HIS A 79 1.81 8.72 -18.09
N LEU A 80 1.33 7.75 -17.30
CA LEU A 80 0.45 8.06 -16.16
C LEU A 80 1.11 8.06 -14.77
N ARG A 81 1.34 9.26 -14.25
CA ARG A 81 1.44 9.50 -12.80
C ARG A 81 0.02 9.44 -12.22
N VAL A 82 -0.28 8.39 -11.45
CA VAL A 82 -1.55 8.29 -10.71
C VAL A 82 -1.41 9.06 -9.39
N LEU A 83 -2.23 10.08 -9.18
CA LEU A 83 -2.24 10.92 -7.98
C LEU A 83 -3.54 10.68 -7.21
N SER A 84 -3.45 10.46 -5.89
CA SER A 84 -4.56 10.75 -4.99
C SER A 84 -4.52 12.24 -4.62
N LYS A 85 -5.68 12.86 -4.40
CA LYS A 85 -5.79 14.22 -3.86
C LYS A 85 -6.83 14.26 -2.71
N PRO A 86 -6.66 15.12 -1.69
CA PRO A 86 -7.67 15.32 -0.66
C PRO A 86 -9.03 15.76 -1.26
N PRO A 87 -10.16 15.48 -0.61
CA PRO A 87 -11.46 16.03 -1.01
C PRO A 87 -11.46 17.56 -0.93
N GLU A 88 -12.09 18.25 -1.88
CA GLU A 88 -12.17 19.71 -1.86
C GLU A 88 -13.03 20.18 -0.69
N ARG A 89 -12.56 21.20 0.02
CA ARG A 89 -13.26 21.80 1.16
C ARG A 89 -14.33 22.76 0.62
N THR A 90 -15.59 22.34 0.64
CA THR A 90 -16.76 23.24 0.51
C THR A 90 -16.99 24.04 1.76
#